data_AF-A0A0G0HF13-F1
#
_entry.id   AF-A0A0G0HF13-F1
#
_cell.length_a   1.000
_cell.length_b   1.000
_cell.length_c   1.000
_cell.angle_alpha   90.00
_cell.angle_beta   90.00
_cell.angle_gamma   90.00
#
_symmetry.space_group_name_H-M   'P 1'
#
loop_
_entity.id
_entity.type
_entity.pdbx_description
1 polymer ?
#
loop_
_entity_poly.entity_id
_entity_poly.type
_entity_poly.pdbx_seq_one_letter_code
_entity_poly.pdbx_strand_id
1 'polypeptide(L)' 'MLRDYLYSKSIQYEDVLLEEHPDRVDEAVSNSAHMGVPVTVVINDDGSKQTVIGFNKEKLDQIFK' A
#
# COMPACT_ATOMS: atom_id res chain seq x y z
N MET A 1 -12.79 1.92 -2.13
CA MET A 1 -12.53 2.00 -0.67
C MET A 1 -11.15 2.53 -0.34
N LEU A 2 -10.04 1.87 -0.73
CA LEU A 2 -8.68 2.40 -0.49
C LEU A 2 -8.36 3.65 -1.33
N ARG A 3 -8.59 3.59 -2.65
CA ARG A 3 -8.41 4.74 -3.56
C ARG A 3 -9.20 5.96 -3.09
N ASP A 4 -10.49 5.75 -2.78
CA ASP A 4 -11.36 6.81 -2.27
C ASP A 4 -10.87 7.39 -0.93
N TYR A 5 -10.33 6.55 -0.05
CA TYR A 5 -9.74 6.99 1.21
C TYR A 5 -8.51 7.88 0.97
N LEU A 6 -7.56 7.44 0.13
CA LEU A 6 -6.35 8.20 -0.20
C LEU A 6 -6.71 9.52 -0.89
N TYR A 7 -7.68 9.49 -1.81
CA TYR A 7 -8.20 10.68 -2.48
C TYR A 7 -8.84 11.66 -1.48
N SER A 8 -9.64 11.17 -0.53
CA SER A 8 -10.26 12.01 0.51
C SER A 8 -9.26 12.70 1.44
N LYS A 9 -8.06 12.13 1.55
CA LYS A 9 -6.94 12.64 2.36
C LYS A 9 -5.93 13.44 1.54
N SER A 10 -6.16 13.62 0.23
CA SER A 10 -5.23 14.25 -0.72
C SER A 10 -3.84 13.61 -0.74
N ILE A 11 -3.76 12.31 -0.44
CA ILE A 11 -2.51 11.55 -0.43
C ILE A 11 -2.17 11.16 -1.86
N GLN A 12 -0.96 11.50 -2.32
CA GLN A 12 -0.44 11.04 -3.60
C GLN A 12 -0.09 9.56 -3.50
N TYR A 13 -0.50 8.77 -4.49
CA TYR A 13 -0.20 7.34 -4.53
C TYR A 13 0.05 6.88 -5.97
N GLU A 14 0.85 5.82 -6.12
CA GLU A 14 1.03 5.10 -7.38
C GLU A 14 0.17 3.83 -7.34
N ASP A 15 -0.60 3.60 -8.39
CA ASP A 15 -1.37 2.38 -8.56
C ASP A 15 -0.56 1.40 -9.40
N VAL A 16 -0.16 0.28 -8.79
CA VAL A 16 0.69 -0.72 -9.44
C VAL A 16 -0.14 -1.98 -9.64
N LEU A 17 -0.49 -2.24 -10.91
CA LEU A 17 -1.18 -3.47 -11.27
C LEU A 17 -0.16 -4.59 -11.45
N LEU A 18 -0.13 -5.55 -10.51
CA LEU A 18 0.82 -6.67 -10.53
C LEU A 18 0.71 -7.56 -11.79
N GLU A 19 -0.45 -7.56 -12.45
CA GLU A 19 -0.66 -8.26 -13.71
C GLU A 19 0.14 -7.63 -14.87
N GLU A 20 0.35 -6.31 -14.83
CA GLU A 20 1.12 -5.56 -15.83
C GLU A 20 2.60 -5.42 -15.42
N HIS A 21 2.90 -5.58 -14.13
CA HIS A 21 4.22 -5.45 -13.53
C HIS A 21 4.64 -6.73 -12.78
N PRO A 22 4.91 -7.83 -13.50
CA PRO A 22 5.30 -9.10 -12.90
C PRO A 22 6.61 -9.01 -12.11
N ASP A 23 7.49 -8.06 -12.44
CA ASP A 23 8.72 -7.73 -11.71
C ASP A 23 8.47 -7.16 -10.31
N ARG A 24 7.30 -6.54 -10.09
CA ARG A 24 6.90 -6.00 -8.78
C ARG A 24 6.12 -7.00 -7.94
N VAL A 25 5.82 -8.19 -8.47
CA VAL A 25 5.17 -9.28 -7.73
C VAL A 25 6.08 -9.78 -6.61
N ASP A 26 7.35 -10.00 -6.88
CA ASP A 26 8.31 -10.45 -5.86
C ASP A 26 8.50 -9.40 -4.75
N GLU A 27 8.52 -8.12 -5.11
CA GLU A 27 8.54 -7.01 -4.15
C GLU A 27 7.26 -7.00 -3.30
N ALA A 28 6.09 -7.11 -3.92
CA ALA A 28 4.81 -7.09 -3.23
C ALA A 28 4.66 -8.29 -2.28
N VAL A 29 5.02 -9.50 -2.72
CA VAL A 29 4.96 -10.74 -1.92
C VAL A 29 5.98 -10.69 -0.77
N SER A 30 7.20 -10.22 -1.02
CA SER A 30 8.23 -10.10 0.02
C SER A 30 7.86 -9.07 1.10
N ASN A 31 7.28 -7.93 0.71
CA ASN A 31 6.90 -6.88 1.66
C ASN A 31 5.59 -7.17 2.41
N SER A 32 4.70 -7.98 1.84
CA SER A 32 3.43 -8.35 2.47
C SER A 32 3.47 -9.67 3.22
N ALA A 33 4.41 -10.56 2.91
CA ALA A 33 4.42 -11.96 3.36
C ALA A 33 3.07 -12.68 3.11
N HIS A 34 2.26 -12.18 2.17
CA HIS A 34 0.91 -12.63 1.88
C HIS A 34 0.54 -12.36 0.42
N MET A 35 0.00 -13.37 -0.27
CA MET A 35 -0.45 -13.23 -1.67
C MET A 35 -1.80 -12.49 -1.83
N GLY A 36 -2.31 -11.86 -0.76
CA GLY A 36 -3.66 -11.27 -0.75
C GLY A 36 -3.66 -9.80 -1.15
N VAL A 37 -4.30 -9.48 -2.28
CA VAL A 37 -4.65 -8.10 -2.67
C VAL A 37 -5.89 -7.60 -1.91
N PRO A 38 -6.04 -6.28 -1.68
CA PRO A 38 -5.07 -5.21 -1.97
C PRO A 38 -3.94 -5.13 -0.94
N VAL A 39 -2.72 -4.79 -1.37
CA VAL A 39 -1.58 -4.49 -0.48
C VAL A 39 -1.20 -3.02 -0.65
N THR A 40 -0.97 -2.31 0.46
CA THR A 40 -0.47 -0.94 0.46
C THR A 40 0.91 -0.91 1.09
N VAL A 41 1.89 -0.36 0.40
CA VAL A 41 3.23 -0.09 0.96
C VAL A 41 3.38 1.41 1.10
N VAL A 42 3.59 1.88 2.32
CA VAL A 42 3.85 3.28 2.63
C VAL A 42 5.33 3.43 2.94
N ILE A 43 6.01 4.31 2.21
CA ILE A 43 7.40 4.67 2.44
C ILE A 43 7.38 6.07 3.07
N ASN A 44 7.84 6.16 4.32
CA ASN A 44 7.95 7.42 5.04
C ASN A 44 9.22 8.18 4.61
N ASP A 45 9.28 9.48 4.91
CA ASP A 45 10.44 10.34 4.56
C ASP A 45 11.76 9.89 5.24
N ASP A 46 11.67 9.18 6.36
CA ASP A 46 12.81 8.59 7.07
C ASP A 46 13.31 7.28 6.42
N GLY A 47 12.69 6.85 5.32
CA GLY A 47 12.98 5.61 4.61
C GLY A 47 12.37 4.37 5.24
N SER A 48 11.60 4.51 6.34
CA SER A 48 10.89 3.38 6.93
C SER A 48 9.72 2.94 6.03
N LYS A 49 9.56 1.61 5.90
CA LYS A 49 8.50 1.00 5.10
C LYS A 49 7.45 0.40 6.00
N GLN A 50 6.18 0.70 5.73
CA GLN A 50 5.03 0.13 6.42
C GLN A 50 4.12 -0.55 5.41
N THR A 51 3.89 -1.85 5.60
CA THR A 51 2.97 -2.61 4.76
C THR A 51 1.61 -2.77 5.46
N VAL A 52 0.54 -2.45 4.75
CA VAL A 52 -0.85 -2.70 5.14
C VAL A 52 -1.43 -3.73 4.17
N ILE A 53 -1.82 -4.88 4.72
CA ILE A 53 -2.45 -5.97 3.96
C ILE A 53 -3.97 -5.77 4.04
N GLY A 54 -4.64 -5.80 2.90
CA GLY A 54 -6.06 -5.49 2.78
C GLY A 54 -6.37 -4.00 2.97
N PHE A 55 -7.66 -3.69 3.08
CA PHE A 55 -8.11 -2.34 3.45
C PHE A 55 -8.33 -2.25 4.96
N ASN A 56 -7.34 -1.72 5.68
CA ASN A 56 -7.45 -1.44 7.11
C ASN A 56 -7.44 0.07 7.38
N LYS A 57 -8.64 0.66 7.51
CA LYS A 57 -8.80 2.10 7.69
C LYS A 57 -8.11 2.62 8.97
N GLU A 58 -8.22 1.92 10.10
CA GLU A 58 -7.58 2.36 11.35
C GLU A 58 -6.06 2.45 11.22
N LYS A 59 -5.44 1.45 10.59
CA LYS A 59 -4.00 1.44 10.38
C LYS A 59 -3.56 2.54 9.40
N LEU A 60 -4.33 2.77 8.34
CA LEU A 60 -4.07 3.87 7.41
C LEU A 60 -4.23 5.24 8.09
N ASP A 61 -5.25 5.42 8.93
CA ASP A 61 -5.44 6.66 9.72
C ASP A 61 -4.33 6.89 10.74
N GLN A 62 -3.65 5.85 11.23
CA GLN A 62 -2.47 5.98 12.08
C GLN A 62 -1.21 6.35 11.29
N ILE A 63 -1.06 5.82 10.07
CA ILE A 63 0.10 6.06 9.21
C ILE A 63 0.04 7.49 8.63
N PHE A 64 -1.13 7.92 8.18
CA PHE A 64 -1.34 9.22 7.52
C PHE A 64 -1.91 10.28 8.48
N LYS A 65 -1.55 10.20 9.75
CA LYS A 65 -2.07 11.08 10.79
C LYS A 65 -1.36 12.43 10.83
#